data_AF-A0A7C5DAK2-F1
#
_entry.id   AF-A0A7C5DAK2-F1
#
_cell.length_a   1.000
_cell.length_b   1.000
_cell.length_c   1.000
_cell.angle_alpha   90.00
_cell.angle_beta   90.00
_cell.angle_gamma   90.00
#
_symmetry.space_group_name_H-M   'P 1'
#
loop_
_entity.id
_entity.type
_entity.pdbx_description
1 polymer ?
#
loop_
_entity_poly.entity_id
_entity_poly.type
_entity_poly.pdbx_seq_one_letter_code
_entity_poly.pdbx_strand_id
1 'polypeptide(L)'
;NPYAKVYIERVFEPINSEWRGLGEIEHSGLGLKDEFKSFDIRNAVKIDIPDPFEHPGCRCGDVLKGKINPSDCPLFGDPCTPDNPIGPCMVSSEGSCSAYYKYG
;
A
#
# COMPACT_ATOMS: atom_id res chain seq x y z
N ASN A 1 -5.87 8.02 -20.99
CA ASN A 1 -6.44 7.10 -22.00
C ASN A 1 -7.95 7.03 -21.78
N PRO A 2 -8.79 7.55 -22.68
CA PRO A 2 -10.24 7.59 -22.50
C PRO A 2 -10.91 6.21 -22.55
N TYR A 3 -10.44 5.30 -23.40
CA TYR A 3 -11.00 3.94 -23.49
C TYR A 3 -10.79 3.15 -22.20
N ALA A 4 -9.61 3.28 -21.57
CA ALA A 4 -9.34 2.63 -20.29
C ALA A 4 -10.28 3.12 -19.18
N LYS A 5 -10.59 4.42 -19.14
CA LYS A 5 -11.50 4.99 -18.14
C LYS A 5 -12.90 4.38 -18.22
N VAL A 6 -13.45 4.22 -19.43
CA VAL A 6 -14.76 3.59 -19.66
C VAL A 6 -14.83 2.20 -19.04
N TYR A 7 -13.78 1.38 -19.18
CA TYR A 7 -13.77 0.04 -18.61
C TYR A 7 -13.63 0.04 -17.08
N ILE A 8 -12.79 0.93 -16.52
CA ILE A 8 -12.67 1.08 -15.07
C ILE A 8 -14.01 1.51 -14.47
N GLU A 9 -14.64 2.55 -15.02
CA GLU A 9 -15.92 3.08 -14.56
C GLU A 9 -17.08 2.09 -14.75
N ARG A 10 -17.01 1.22 -15.76
CA ARG A 10 -18.00 0.16 -15.96
C ARG A 10 -17.95 -0.89 -14.85
N VAL A 11 -16.75 -1.29 -14.41
CA VAL A 11 -16.55 -2.44 -13.52
C VAL A 11 -16.46 -2.04 -12.04
N PHE A 12 -15.87 -0.88 -11.76
CA PHE A 12 -15.55 -0.44 -10.41
C PHE A 12 -16.32 0.81 -9.99
N GLU A 13 -16.42 1.01 -8.68
CA GLU A 13 -16.90 2.23 -8.04
C GLU A 13 -15.94 2.71 -6.95
N PRO A 14 -15.83 4.04 -6.72
CA PRO A 14 -14.99 4.57 -5.64
C PRO A 14 -15.50 4.14 -4.27
N ILE A 15 -14.60 3.64 -3.42
CA ILE A 15 -14.87 3.26 -2.04
C ILE A 15 -13.85 3.89 -1.09
N ASN A 16 -14.19 3.97 0.19
CA ASN A 16 -13.20 4.25 1.22
C ASN A 16 -12.19 3.11 1.26
N SER A 17 -10.92 3.44 1.46
CA SER A 17 -9.86 2.45 1.49
C SER A 17 -8.80 2.83 2.51
N GLU A 18 -8.32 1.82 3.21
CA GLU A 18 -7.11 1.91 4.03
C GLU A 18 -5.87 2.02 3.15
N TRP A 19 -5.07 3.05 3.38
CA TRP A 19 -3.74 3.21 2.78
C TRP A 19 -2.71 2.98 3.87
N ARG A 20 -1.91 1.92 3.71
CA ARG A 20 -0.90 1.54 4.71
C ARG A 20 0.05 2.70 5.04
N GLY A 21 0.12 3.07 6.32
CA GLY A 21 0.92 4.21 6.81
C GLY A 21 0.28 5.60 6.67
N LEU A 22 -0.90 5.69 6.04
CA LEU A 22 -1.69 6.91 5.84
C LEU A 22 -3.06 6.84 6.55
N GLY A 23 -3.64 5.65 6.71
CA GLY A 23 -4.96 5.40 7.30
C GLY A 23 -6.08 5.33 6.25
N GLU A 24 -7.34 5.33 6.70
CA GLU A 24 -8.51 5.36 5.81
C GLU A 24 -8.59 6.69 5.05
N ILE A 25 -8.78 6.60 3.73
CA ILE A 25 -9.02 7.77 2.87
C ILE A 25 -10.33 7.57 2.11
N GLU A 26 -11.21 8.57 2.19
CA GLU A 26 -12.51 8.57 1.54
C GLU A 26 -12.39 8.48 0.00
N HIS A 27 -13.22 7.65 -0.62
CA HIS A 27 -13.28 7.46 -2.09
C HIS A 27 -11.92 7.24 -2.80
N SER A 28 -10.96 6.66 -2.10
CA SER A 28 -9.58 6.49 -2.59
C SER A 28 -9.30 5.12 -3.21
N GLY A 29 -10.16 4.13 -2.94
CA GLY A 29 -10.07 2.77 -3.47
C GLY A 29 -11.08 2.49 -4.57
N LEU A 30 -10.95 1.32 -5.19
CA LEU A 30 -11.89 0.80 -6.18
C LEU A 30 -12.51 -0.51 -5.68
N GLY A 31 -13.84 -0.53 -5.53
CA GLY A 31 -14.63 -1.72 -5.25
C GLY A 31 -15.29 -2.25 -6.52
N LEU A 32 -15.51 -3.56 -6.62
CA LEU A 32 -16.30 -4.15 -7.70
C LEU A 32 -17.79 -3.79 -7.50
N LYS A 33 -18.43 -3.28 -8.56
CA LYS A 33 -19.87 -3.00 -8.55
C LYS A 33 -20.67 -4.29 -8.34
N ASP A 34 -21.92 -4.14 -7.91
CA ASP A 34 -22.85 -5.25 -7.64
C ASP A 34 -22.94 -6.28 -8.77
N GLU A 35 -23.01 -5.83 -10.02
CA GLU A 35 -23.05 -6.67 -11.22
C GLU A 35 -21.83 -7.59 -11.38
N PHE A 36 -20.70 -7.25 -10.73
CA PHE A 36 -19.43 -7.97 -10.78
C PHE A 36 -19.04 -8.60 -9.43
N LYS A 37 -19.93 -8.62 -8.43
CA LYS A 37 -19.63 -9.17 -7.09
C LYS A 37 -19.22 -10.63 -7.07
N SER A 38 -19.63 -11.42 -8.07
CA SER A 38 -19.24 -12.83 -8.21
C SER A 38 -17.74 -13.01 -8.46
N PHE A 39 -17.03 -11.96 -8.90
CA PHE A 39 -15.59 -11.97 -9.10
C PHE A 39 -14.80 -11.54 -7.84
N ASP A 40 -15.49 -11.06 -6.81
CA ASP A 40 -14.87 -10.66 -5.55
C ASP A 40 -14.79 -11.85 -4.58
N ILE A 41 -13.58 -12.35 -4.33
CA ILE A 41 -13.36 -13.48 -3.41
C ILE A 41 -13.89 -13.22 -2.00
N ARG A 42 -13.96 -11.95 -1.57
CA ARG A 42 -14.50 -11.55 -0.25
C ARG A 42 -15.98 -11.90 -0.09
N ASN A 43 -16.72 -12.01 -1.19
CA ASN A 43 -18.12 -12.45 -1.16
C ASN A 43 -18.26 -13.98 -1.11
N ALA A 44 -17.24 -14.71 -1.59
CA ALA A 44 -17.25 -16.18 -1.61
C ALA A 44 -16.68 -16.77 -0.31
N VAL A 45 -15.74 -16.09 0.35
CA VAL A 45 -15.07 -16.59 1.55
C VAL A 45 -15.06 -15.52 2.63
N LYS A 46 -15.71 -15.83 3.76
CA LYS A 46 -15.65 -14.99 4.96
C LYS A 46 -14.45 -15.42 5.80
N ILE A 47 -13.47 -14.52 5.93
CA ILE A 47 -12.26 -14.72 6.72
C ILE A 47 -12.23 -13.64 7.79
N ASP A 48 -11.95 -14.04 9.02
CA ASP A 48 -11.64 -13.10 10.08
C ASP A 48 -10.17 -12.69 9.95
N ILE A 49 -9.93 -11.41 9.69
CA ILE A 49 -8.60 -10.87 9.40
C ILE A 49 -8.12 -10.17 10.67
N PRO A 50 -6.96 -10.58 11.25
CA PRO A 50 -6.43 -9.89 12.41
C PRO A 50 -5.97 -8.48 12.06
N ASP A 51 -5.86 -7.62 13.07
CA ASP A 51 -5.37 -6.26 12.88
C ASP A 51 -3.97 -6.27 12.24
N PRO A 52 -3.71 -5.35 11.30
CA PRO A 52 -2.42 -5.26 10.64
C PRO A 52 -1.33 -4.89 11.66
N PHE A 53 -0.24 -5.64 11.64
CA PHE A 53 0.94 -5.35 12.45
C PHE A 53 1.98 -4.58 11.63
N GLU A 54 2.40 -3.43 12.14
CA GLU A 54 3.55 -2.68 11.62
C GLU A 54 4.68 -2.66 12.64
N HIS A 55 5.91 -2.87 12.18
CA HIS A 55 7.07 -2.82 13.06
C HIS A 55 7.19 -1.40 13.66
N PRO A 56 7.22 -1.23 14.99
CA PRO A 56 7.07 0.09 15.63
C PRO A 56 8.23 1.05 15.32
N GLY A 57 9.43 0.52 15.00
CA GLY A 57 10.56 1.34 14.55
C GLY A 57 10.51 1.74 13.08
N CYS A 58 9.61 1.17 12.28
CA CYS A 58 9.51 1.45 10.85
C CYS A 58 8.85 2.82 10.62
N ARG A 59 9.48 3.66 9.80
CA ARG A 59 8.96 5.00 9.46
C ARG A 59 8.43 5.11 8.03
N CYS A 60 8.02 3.99 7.41
CA CYS A 60 7.48 3.98 6.05
C CYS A 60 6.33 4.97 5.86
N GLY A 61 5.40 5.07 6.82
CA GLY A 61 4.31 6.04 6.73
C GLY A 61 4.82 7.49 6.61
N ASP A 62 5.84 7.87 7.37
CA ASP A 62 6.40 9.23 7.31
C ASP A 62 7.22 9.47 6.04
N VAL A 63 7.89 8.45 5.50
CA VAL A 63 8.51 8.50 4.17
C VAL A 63 7.44 8.70 3.09
N LEU A 64 6.35 7.93 3.12
CA LEU A 64 5.24 8.05 2.15
C LEU A 64 4.54 9.41 2.22
N LYS A 65 4.45 10.00 3.41
CA LYS A 65 3.94 11.37 3.63
C LYS A 65 4.96 12.46 3.27
N GLY A 66 6.17 12.11 2.85
CA GLY A 66 7.24 13.05 2.52
C GLY A 66 7.75 13.86 3.72
N LYS A 67 7.54 13.37 4.95
CA LYS A 67 7.98 14.06 6.18
C LYS A 67 9.46 13.84 6.49
N ILE A 68 10.02 12.74 6.02
CA ILE A 68 11.42 12.35 6.22
C ILE A 68 11.95 11.68 4.95
N ASN A 69 13.26 11.71 4.74
CA ASN A 69 13.90 10.86 3.74
C ASN A 69 14.09 9.43 4.28
N PRO A 70 14.28 8.43 3.40
CA PRO A 70 14.60 7.07 3.84
C PRO A 70 15.81 7.00 4.79
N SER A 71 16.87 7.79 4.53
CA SER A 71 18.07 7.88 5.37
C SER A 71 17.83 8.41 6.79
N ASP A 72 16.70 9.11 7.03
CA ASP A 72 16.32 9.62 8.35
C ASP A 72 15.57 8.57 9.18
N CYS A 73 15.22 7.42 8.58
CA CYS A 73 14.62 6.31 9.30
C CYS A 73 15.70 5.55 10.08
N PRO A 74 15.53 5.32 11.39
CA PRO A 74 16.56 4.69 12.23
C PRO A 74 16.84 3.23 11.89
N LEU A 75 16.00 2.61 11.06
CA LEU A 75 16.19 1.23 10.61
C LEU A 75 16.79 1.14 9.20
N PHE A 76 16.91 2.26 8.47
CA PHE A 76 17.32 2.23 7.08
C PHE A 76 18.79 1.83 6.93
N GLY A 77 19.04 0.83 6.09
CA GLY A 77 20.38 0.31 5.82
C GLY A 77 20.90 -0.68 6.85
N ASP A 78 20.43 -0.59 8.10
CA ASP A 78 20.61 -1.59 9.16
C ASP A 78 19.53 -1.37 10.25
N PRO A 79 18.68 -2.36 10.59
CA PRO A 79 18.61 -3.70 10.02
C PRO A 79 17.78 -3.80 8.74
N CYS A 80 17.09 -2.74 8.31
CA CYS A 80 16.21 -2.78 7.14
C CYS A 80 17.03 -2.63 5.86
N THR A 81 17.18 -3.74 5.13
CA THR A 81 17.86 -3.83 3.83
C THR A 81 16.97 -4.57 2.82
N PRO A 82 17.30 -4.58 1.52
CA PRO A 82 16.56 -5.38 0.54
C PRO A 82 16.53 -6.88 0.88
N ASP A 83 17.62 -7.41 1.45
CA ASP A 83 17.73 -8.82 1.86
C ASP A 83 17.03 -9.11 3.20
N ASN A 84 16.90 -8.10 4.06
CA ASN A 84 16.19 -8.16 5.34
C ASN A 84 15.21 -6.97 5.52
N PRO A 85 14.10 -6.93 4.76
CA PRO A 85 13.22 -5.78 4.77
C PRO A 85 12.30 -5.78 5.99
N ILE A 86 12.33 -4.68 6.76
CA ILE A 86 11.44 -4.49 7.92
C ILE A 86 10.11 -3.84 7.51
N GLY A 87 10.13 -2.99 6.48
CA GLY A 87 8.98 -2.20 6.04
C GLY A 87 8.67 -2.37 4.56
N PRO A 88 7.41 -2.12 4.14
CA PRO A 88 6.98 -2.31 2.75
C PRO A 88 7.76 -1.44 1.75
N CYS A 89 8.21 -0.25 2.14
CA CYS A 89 8.99 0.62 1.26
C CYS A 89 10.38 0.06 0.94
N MET A 90 10.89 -0.94 1.66
CA MET A 90 12.13 -1.65 1.34
C MET A 90 11.88 -2.90 0.47
N VAL A 91 10.68 -3.49 0.53
CA VAL A 91 10.29 -4.65 -0.27
C VAL A 91 9.91 -4.25 -1.70
N SER A 92 9.11 -3.18 -1.84
CA SER A 92 8.54 -2.79 -3.13
C SER A 92 9.62 -2.33 -4.12
N SER A 93 9.49 -2.74 -5.39
CA SER A 93 10.33 -2.25 -6.48
C SER A 93 10.17 -0.74 -6.72
N GLU A 94 9.00 -0.19 -6.36
CA GLU A 94 8.70 1.25 -6.40
C GLU A 94 8.87 1.92 -5.04
N GLY A 95 9.31 1.17 -4.02
CA GLY A 95 9.43 1.66 -2.66
C GLY A 95 10.56 2.68 -2.53
N SER A 96 10.27 3.84 -1.93
CA SER A 96 11.26 4.91 -1.76
C SER A 96 12.50 4.45 -0.99
N CYS A 97 12.35 3.60 0.03
CA CYS A 97 13.50 3.07 0.76
C CYS A 97 14.35 2.14 -0.12
N SER A 98 13.73 1.22 -0.86
CA SER A 98 14.46 0.33 -1.79
C SER A 98 15.22 1.12 -2.87
N ALA A 99 14.57 2.11 -3.48
CA ALA A 99 15.19 2.97 -4.47
C ALA A 99 16.36 3.78 -3.88
N TYR A 100 16.19 4.35 -2.68
CA TYR A 100 17.23 5.12 -2.00
C TYR A 100 18.40 4.24 -1.57
N TYR A 101 18.16 3.00 -1.13
CA TYR A 101 19.23 2.07 -0.80
C TYR A 101 20.06 1.67 -2.03
N LYS A 102 19.40 1.55 -3.19
CA LYS A 102 20.06 1.11 -4.42
C LYS A 102 20.89 2.20 -5.11
N TYR A 103 20.48 3.46 -4.99
CA TYR A 103 21.03 4.55 -5.80
C TYR A 103 21.38 5.83 -5.04
N GLY A 104 20.95 5.96 -3.78
CA GLY A 104 21.14 7.16 -2.94
C GLY A 104 22.48 7.20 -2.24
#